data_AF-A0A932YXL4-F1
#
_entry.id   AF-A0A932YXL4-F1
#
_cell.length_a   1.000
_cell.length_b   1.000
_cell.length_c   1.000
_cell.angle_alpha   90.00
_cell.angle_beta   90.00
_cell.angle_gamma   90.00
#
_symmetry.space_group_name_H-M   'P 1'
#
loop_
_entity.id
_entity.type
_entity.pdbx_description
1 polymer ?
#
loop_
_entity_poly.entity_id
_entity_poly.type
_entity_poly.pdbx_seq_one_letter_code
_entity_poly.pdbx_strand_id
1 'polypeptide(L)'
;MARASKKSRPSVDAILEHSNRMLAHAEGALQLSKCEVAAMDRRSRFGSILGRLANDPKRINVNGHRGVVSDGLFLASVAYDVQRISDARVAAFLKAYDQCRHASGEPVVLGESCGSRCHTCGKVVVWETDGEELRVRDACAHPNGIIVTTELNVPSGVFIVGNDFRPEFDLFGSYDINTEIGCARTTEAMARVGCAHAYVGNTSPYVYRTGPTTFIIARPGEHPETGREVHPKGRRVAQIATQLWWYSIVDGDEFTRRWCTGYEMERVRVKPGVYRFTHFRHSRAQGNPDDHPEQPYVFTAIEWVRPPDPVRDFLADVRSQNFTAGQVIADMLRQFPTIYDGPDAVQRAANHMLCAIGGGGDWHPNGFVQYNPDMDPEAPSVRIPKFAKQYRWDPLSEEYSAVCRAAGIGGEPRIPLNPSFVALARNVLTCIVRYGTEPQDGQRGDPNLKLAEQCLAGLDRLYPATS
;
A
#
# COMPACT_ATOMS: atom_id res chain seq x y z
N MET A 1 -12.21 10.45 -46.07
CA MET A 1 -13.18 11.43 -45.52
C MET A 1 -13.34 11.17 -44.03
N ALA A 2 -12.71 11.98 -43.18
CA ALA A 2 -13.01 12.09 -41.74
C ALA A 2 -12.63 13.52 -41.32
N ARG A 3 -13.61 14.31 -40.90
CA ARG A 3 -13.43 15.71 -40.49
C ARG A 3 -12.96 15.77 -39.03
N ALA A 4 -11.77 16.33 -38.80
CA ALA A 4 -11.30 16.68 -37.47
C ALA A 4 -12.13 17.85 -36.91
N SER A 5 -12.78 17.61 -35.76
CA SER A 5 -13.51 18.62 -34.98
C SER A 5 -12.52 19.56 -34.28
N LYS A 6 -12.47 20.82 -34.71
CA LYS A 6 -11.75 21.90 -34.00
C LYS A 6 -12.52 22.24 -32.73
N LYS A 7 -12.01 21.84 -31.57
CA LYS A 7 -12.46 22.40 -30.28
C LYS A 7 -12.02 23.87 -30.23
N SER A 8 -12.97 24.80 -30.22
CA SER A 8 -12.72 26.22 -30.03
C SER A 8 -12.22 26.47 -28.61
N ARG A 9 -11.21 27.34 -28.47
CA ARG A 9 -10.76 27.84 -27.17
C ARG A 9 -11.91 28.65 -26.52
N PRO A 10 -12.11 28.54 -25.20
CA PRO A 10 -13.09 29.38 -24.50
C PRO A 10 -12.75 30.86 -24.69
N SER A 11 -13.79 31.70 -24.82
CA SER A 11 -13.61 33.14 -24.93
C SER A 11 -13.04 33.70 -23.63
N VAL A 12 -12.32 34.82 -23.74
CA VAL A 12 -11.78 35.55 -22.59
C VAL A 12 -12.89 35.89 -21.58
N ASP A 13 -14.09 36.18 -22.06
CA ASP A 13 -15.25 36.46 -21.21
C ASP A 13 -15.66 35.25 -20.35
N ALA A 14 -15.57 34.02 -20.89
CA ALA A 14 -15.87 32.81 -20.13
C ALA A 14 -14.82 32.54 -19.03
N ILE A 15 -13.56 32.93 -19.26
CA ILE A 15 -12.47 32.82 -18.27
C ILE A 15 -12.64 33.86 -17.17
N LEU A 16 -13.04 35.08 -17.52
CA LEU A 16 -13.30 36.16 -16.56
C LEU A 16 -14.53 35.86 -15.69
N GLU A 17 -15.60 35.30 -16.27
CA GLU A 17 -16.79 34.90 -15.52
C GLU A 17 -16.53 33.73 -14.56
N HIS A 18 -15.64 32.80 -14.92
CA HIS A 18 -15.20 31.73 -14.02
C HIS A 18 -14.32 32.28 -12.88
N SER A 19 -13.41 33.21 -13.19
CA SER A 19 -12.52 33.84 -12.19
C SER A 19 -13.28 34.72 -11.19
N ASN A 20 -14.32 35.44 -11.64
CA ASN A 20 -15.16 36.26 -10.77
C ASN A 20 -16.05 35.41 -9.83
N ARG A 21 -16.49 34.22 -10.28
CA ARG A 21 -17.20 33.25 -9.41
C ARG A 21 -16.28 32.67 -8.32
N MET A 22 -15.03 32.41 -8.65
CA MET A 22 -14.01 31.97 -7.70
C MET A 22 -13.71 33.05 -6.64
N LEU A 23 -13.62 34.32 -7.04
CA LEU A 23 -13.40 35.45 -6.13
C LEU A 23 -14.59 35.69 -5.19
N ALA A 24 -15.83 35.58 -5.68
CA ALA A 24 -17.03 35.68 -4.83
C ALA A 24 -17.12 34.55 -3.79
N HIS A 25 -16.65 33.35 -4.12
CA HIS A 25 -16.53 32.24 -3.17
C HIS A 25 -15.43 32.47 -2.13
N ALA A 26 -14.33 33.13 -2.51
CA ALA A 26 -13.25 33.49 -1.59
C ALA A 26 -13.65 34.63 -0.62
N GLU A 27 -14.44 35.61 -1.07
CA GLU A 27 -14.95 36.68 -0.21
C GLU A 27 -16.00 36.17 0.80
N GLY A 28 -16.82 35.18 0.42
CA GLY A 28 -17.71 34.47 1.34
C GLY A 28 -16.98 33.68 2.43
N ALA A 29 -15.79 33.14 2.12
CA ALA A 29 -14.93 32.46 3.10
C ALA A 29 -14.19 33.45 4.02
N LEU A 30 -13.90 34.67 3.56
CA LEU A 30 -13.24 35.71 4.35
C LEU A 30 -14.17 36.42 5.34
N GLN A 31 -15.48 36.48 5.08
CA GLN A 31 -16.47 37.05 6.02
C GLN A 31 -16.71 36.19 7.28
N LEU A 32 -16.34 34.90 7.27
CA LEU A 32 -16.40 34.02 8.44
C LEU A 32 -15.26 34.26 9.46
N SER A 33 -14.32 35.17 9.18
CA SER A 33 -13.16 35.43 10.05
C SER A 33 -13.27 36.68 10.94
N LYS A 34 -14.39 37.43 10.93
CA LYS A 34 -14.53 38.70 11.67
C LYS A 34 -15.31 38.66 12.99
N CYS A 35 -15.67 37.48 13.51
CA CYS A 35 -16.41 37.36 14.78
C CYS A 35 -15.58 36.95 16.02
N GLU A 36 -14.24 36.91 15.98
CA GLU A 36 -13.44 36.48 17.15
C GLU A 36 -12.33 37.45 17.56
N VAL A 37 -12.67 38.69 17.92
CA VAL A 37 -11.72 39.62 18.59
C VAL A 37 -12.00 39.75 20.10
N ALA A 38 -13.05 39.12 20.63
CA ALA A 38 -13.40 39.22 22.06
C ALA A 38 -13.01 37.99 22.91
N ALA A 39 -12.43 36.93 22.33
CA ALA A 39 -12.14 35.66 23.03
C ALA A 39 -10.64 35.37 23.20
N MET A 40 -9.77 36.41 23.17
CA MET A 40 -8.31 36.24 23.21
C MET A 40 -7.66 36.36 24.59
N ASP A 41 -8.42 36.53 25.69
CA ASP A 41 -7.80 36.79 27.00
C ASP A 41 -7.71 35.55 27.93
N ARG A 42 -8.14 34.36 27.47
CA ARG A 42 -8.00 33.09 28.23
C ARG A 42 -7.38 31.94 27.42
N ARG A 43 -6.86 32.21 26.22
CA ARG A 43 -6.12 31.25 25.36
C ARG A 43 -4.65 31.03 25.81
N SER A 44 -4.23 31.58 26.95
CA SER A 44 -2.80 31.91 27.20
C SER A 44 -1.89 30.79 27.71
N ARG A 45 -2.36 29.55 27.94
CA ARG A 45 -1.46 28.45 28.36
C ARG A 45 -1.33 27.31 27.35
N PHE A 46 -2.43 26.72 26.86
CA PHE A 46 -2.34 25.68 25.81
C PHE A 46 -2.11 26.28 24.41
N GLY A 47 -2.74 27.42 24.12
CA GLY A 47 -2.39 28.26 22.97
C GLY A 47 -0.97 28.81 23.07
N SER A 48 -0.33 28.78 24.25
CA SER A 48 1.10 29.09 24.38
C SER A 48 2.00 27.89 24.13
N ILE A 49 1.57 26.65 24.36
CA ILE A 49 2.37 25.46 23.99
C ILE A 49 2.28 25.26 22.48
N LEU A 50 1.08 25.20 21.92
CA LEU A 50 0.89 25.11 20.46
C LEU A 50 1.32 26.40 19.75
N GLY A 51 1.14 27.57 20.35
CA GLY A 51 1.66 28.84 19.82
C GLY A 51 3.17 29.00 19.98
N ARG A 52 3.83 28.43 21.00
CA ARG A 52 5.31 28.37 21.07
C ARG A 52 5.86 27.30 20.13
N LEU A 53 5.17 26.18 19.93
CA LEU A 53 5.52 25.16 18.94
C LEU A 53 5.31 25.66 17.50
N ALA A 54 4.29 26.49 17.26
CA ALA A 54 4.04 27.14 15.97
C ALA A 54 4.97 28.34 15.71
N ASN A 55 5.37 29.09 16.75
CA ASN A 55 6.29 30.23 16.63
C ASN A 55 7.79 29.86 16.80
N ASP A 56 8.10 28.65 17.28
CA ASP A 56 9.46 28.10 17.39
C ASP A 56 9.46 26.58 17.10
N PRO A 57 9.35 26.18 15.81
CA PRO A 57 9.32 24.77 15.39
C PRO A 57 10.58 23.95 15.79
N LYS A 58 11.61 24.59 16.34
CA LYS A 58 12.83 23.95 16.84
C LYS A 58 12.63 23.08 18.09
N ARG A 59 11.44 23.14 18.71
CA ARG A 59 11.06 22.39 19.92
C ARG A 59 10.29 21.08 19.66
N ILE A 60 9.98 20.78 18.40
CA ILE A 60 9.51 19.45 18.00
C ILE A 60 10.77 18.62 17.70
N ASN A 61 11.12 17.73 18.61
CA ASN A 61 12.31 16.89 18.46
C ASN A 61 11.90 15.49 17.98
N VAL A 62 12.02 15.27 16.67
CA VAL A 62 11.89 13.93 16.09
C VAL A 62 13.30 13.36 15.94
N ASN A 63 13.73 12.51 16.88
CA ASN A 63 14.96 11.73 16.81
C ASN A 63 16.27 12.55 16.66
N GLY A 64 16.47 13.63 17.45
CA GLY A 64 17.75 14.36 17.46
C GLY A 64 18.00 15.21 16.21
N HIS A 65 17.02 15.34 15.33
CA HIS A 65 17.08 16.20 14.16
C HIS A 65 15.87 17.14 14.14
N ARG A 66 16.15 18.45 13.97
CA ARG A 66 15.15 19.47 13.67
C ARG A 66 14.72 19.26 12.22
N GLY A 67 13.62 18.53 12.00
CA GLY A 67 13.16 18.15 10.67
C GLY A 67 11.64 18.14 10.55
N VAL A 68 11.19 18.80 9.49
CA VAL A 68 9.82 19.02 9.00
C VAL A 68 9.03 17.70 8.99
N VAL A 69 8.09 17.57 9.93
CA VAL A 69 6.89 16.74 9.72
C VAL A 69 6.15 17.42 8.56
N SER A 70 5.34 16.73 7.74
CA SER A 70 4.57 17.40 6.68
C SER A 70 3.65 18.49 7.30
N ASP A 71 4.16 19.72 7.39
CA ASP A 71 3.78 20.69 8.42
C ASP A 71 2.41 21.34 8.18
N GLY A 72 1.79 21.12 7.02
CA GLY A 72 0.45 21.63 6.73
C GLY A 72 -0.67 20.76 7.30
N LEU A 73 -0.63 19.45 7.06
CA LEU A 73 -1.77 18.55 7.31
C LEU A 73 -1.82 18.02 8.75
N PHE A 74 -0.68 17.85 9.41
CA PHE A 74 -0.64 17.39 10.81
C PHE A 74 -1.06 18.52 11.78
N LEU A 75 -0.47 19.71 11.63
CA LEU A 75 -0.90 20.87 12.41
C LEU A 75 -2.34 21.27 12.08
N ALA A 76 -2.80 21.10 10.84
CA ALA A 76 -4.21 21.29 10.50
C ALA A 76 -5.12 20.21 11.08
N SER A 77 -4.75 18.93 11.09
CA SER A 77 -5.55 17.85 11.72
C SER A 77 -5.63 18.02 13.23
N VAL A 78 -4.49 18.27 13.89
CA VAL A 78 -4.46 18.58 15.32
C VAL A 78 -5.20 19.88 15.61
N ALA A 79 -5.04 20.94 14.81
CA ALA A 79 -5.80 22.18 14.98
C ALA A 79 -7.30 22.01 14.68
N TYR A 80 -7.69 21.16 13.73
CA TYR A 80 -9.08 20.88 13.36
C TYR A 80 -9.79 20.05 14.42
N ASP A 81 -9.09 19.07 15.01
CA ASP A 81 -9.59 18.32 16.17
C ASP A 81 -9.59 19.19 17.43
N VAL A 82 -8.56 20.02 17.66
CA VAL A 82 -8.50 20.99 18.77
C VAL A 82 -9.59 22.06 18.64
N GLN A 83 -9.95 22.50 17.44
CA GLN A 83 -11.07 23.42 17.20
C GLN A 83 -12.44 22.82 17.55
N ARG A 84 -12.57 21.48 17.57
CA ARG A 84 -13.80 20.75 17.95
C ARG A 84 -13.83 20.27 19.39
N ILE A 85 -12.70 20.28 20.08
CA ILE A 85 -12.61 19.91 21.49
C ILE A 85 -12.97 21.15 22.33
N SER A 86 -14.07 21.07 23.09
CA SER A 86 -14.45 22.18 23.97
C SER A 86 -13.33 22.56 24.94
N ASP A 87 -13.20 23.84 25.27
CA ASP A 87 -12.21 24.35 26.23
C ASP A 87 -12.22 23.56 27.56
N ALA A 88 -13.38 23.05 27.96
CA ALA A 88 -13.55 22.20 29.13
C ALA A 88 -12.84 20.84 29.01
N ARG A 89 -12.79 20.23 27.82
CA ARG A 89 -12.08 18.97 27.56
C ARG A 89 -10.57 19.15 27.50
N VAL A 90 -10.09 20.24 26.89
CA VAL A 90 -8.65 20.59 26.92
C VAL A 90 -8.20 20.90 28.35
N ALA A 91 -8.98 21.68 29.11
CA ALA A 91 -8.68 21.98 30.50
C ALA A 91 -8.75 20.72 31.40
N ALA A 92 -9.70 19.82 31.17
CA ALA A 92 -9.78 18.55 31.89
C ALA A 92 -8.61 17.62 31.55
N PHE A 93 -8.21 17.54 30.28
CA PHE A 93 -7.03 16.80 29.85
C PHE A 93 -5.76 17.36 30.51
N LEU A 94 -5.55 18.68 30.46
CA LEU A 94 -4.40 19.34 31.08
C LEU A 94 -4.37 19.18 32.61
N LYS A 95 -5.53 19.24 33.26
CA LYS A 95 -5.62 19.03 34.70
C LYS A 95 -5.31 17.58 35.08
N ALA A 96 -5.82 16.61 34.32
CA ALA A 96 -5.49 15.19 34.50
C ALA A 96 -4.01 14.93 34.20
N TYR A 97 -3.47 15.61 33.18
CA TYR A 97 -2.06 15.57 32.81
C TYR A 97 -1.15 16.07 33.93
N ASP A 98 -1.38 17.27 34.47
CA ASP A 98 -0.61 17.84 35.57
C ASP A 98 -0.69 16.95 36.83
N GLN A 99 -1.86 16.37 37.11
CA GLN A 99 -2.06 15.44 38.22
C GLN A 99 -1.26 14.14 38.05
N CYS A 100 -1.24 13.56 36.84
CA CYS A 100 -0.43 12.37 36.54
C CYS A 100 1.07 12.67 36.59
N ARG A 101 1.51 13.79 35.99
CA ARG A 101 2.92 14.17 35.92
C ARG A 101 3.53 14.38 37.30
N HIS A 102 2.83 15.07 38.20
CA HIS A 102 3.31 15.32 39.56
C HIS A 102 3.38 14.06 40.43
N ALA A 103 2.68 12.99 40.06
CA ALA A 103 2.65 11.75 40.84
C ALA A 103 3.76 10.76 40.47
N SER A 104 4.17 10.67 39.19
CA SER A 104 5.12 9.65 38.73
C SER A 104 6.49 10.17 38.28
N GLY A 105 6.58 11.43 37.84
CA GLY A 105 7.78 11.94 37.16
C GLY A 105 8.08 11.27 35.80
N GLU A 106 7.21 10.38 35.33
CA GLU A 106 7.35 9.68 34.05
C GLU A 106 6.61 10.44 32.92
N PRO A 107 7.10 10.37 31.67
CA PRO A 107 6.39 10.91 30.51
C PRO A 107 4.98 10.31 30.40
N VAL A 108 4.00 11.15 30.06
CA VAL A 108 2.65 10.68 29.80
C VAL A 108 2.56 10.23 28.36
N VAL A 109 2.17 8.96 28.16
CA VAL A 109 1.90 8.39 26.84
C VAL A 109 0.54 8.86 26.37
N LEU A 110 0.49 9.56 25.23
CA LEU A 110 -0.73 10.16 24.68
C LEU A 110 -1.63 9.14 23.95
N GLY A 111 -1.31 7.84 24.05
CA GLY A 111 -2.01 6.75 23.39
C GLY A 111 -1.78 6.70 21.88
N GLU A 112 -2.38 5.71 21.22
CA GLU A 112 -2.37 5.55 19.75
C GLU A 112 -3.35 6.51 19.04
N SER A 113 -3.70 7.63 19.69
CA SER A 113 -4.74 8.53 19.20
C SER A 113 -4.18 9.43 18.13
N CYS A 114 -4.41 9.04 16.87
CA CYS A 114 -4.60 9.87 15.67
C CYS A 114 -4.44 9.05 14.36
N GLY A 115 -4.28 7.72 14.43
CA GLY A 115 -4.06 6.89 13.24
C GLY A 115 -2.79 7.27 12.44
N SER A 116 -1.95 8.14 13.00
CA SER A 116 -0.74 8.61 12.37
C SER A 116 0.27 7.46 12.34
N ARG A 117 0.64 7.04 11.14
CA ARG A 117 1.65 6.03 10.91
C ARG A 117 2.95 6.69 10.50
N CYS A 118 4.07 6.15 10.93
CA CYS A 118 5.37 6.55 10.43
C CYS A 118 5.42 6.21 8.94
N HIS A 119 5.62 7.22 8.08
CA HIS A 119 5.71 7.01 6.63
C HIS A 119 6.81 6.00 6.25
N THR A 120 7.91 5.97 6.99
CA THR A 120 9.02 5.06 6.71
C THR A 120 8.74 3.62 7.11
N CYS A 121 8.37 3.35 8.37
CA CYS A 121 8.21 1.98 8.87
C CYS A 121 6.76 1.48 8.95
N GLY A 122 5.77 2.33 8.65
CA GLY A 122 4.34 2.00 8.67
C GLY A 122 3.73 1.80 10.06
N LYS A 123 4.53 1.77 11.13
CA LYS A 123 4.06 1.57 12.51
C LYS A 123 3.25 2.78 12.99
N VAL A 124 2.25 2.53 13.83
CA VAL A 124 1.52 3.59 14.55
C VAL A 124 2.51 4.36 15.42
N VAL A 125 2.47 5.69 15.31
CA VAL A 125 3.33 6.56 16.12
C VAL A 125 2.71 6.72 17.49
N VAL A 126 3.43 6.26 18.52
CA VAL A 126 3.06 6.50 19.91
C VAL A 126 3.79 7.76 20.38
N TRP A 127 3.02 8.77 20.78
CA TRP A 127 3.56 10.02 21.29
C TRP A 127 3.61 10.00 22.82
N GLU A 128 4.62 10.65 23.36
CA GLU A 128 4.75 10.91 24.79
C GLU A 128 5.17 12.36 25.04
N THR A 129 4.86 12.87 26.23
CA THR A 129 5.26 14.22 26.62
C THR A 129 5.52 14.31 28.13
N ASP A 130 6.53 15.10 28.50
CA ASP A 130 6.87 15.48 29.88
C ASP A 130 6.29 16.87 30.28
N GLY A 131 5.50 17.47 29.39
CA GLY A 131 4.81 18.73 29.59
C GLY A 131 5.60 19.92 29.04
N GLU A 132 6.84 19.68 28.61
CA GLU A 132 7.70 20.66 27.96
C GLU A 132 7.95 20.31 26.49
N GLU A 133 8.14 19.02 26.20
CA GLU A 133 8.39 18.50 24.87
C GLU A 133 7.41 17.39 24.49
N LEU A 134 7.13 17.28 23.19
CA LEU A 134 6.42 16.15 22.59
C LEU A 134 7.46 15.28 21.86
N ARG A 135 7.49 13.99 22.18
CA ARG A 135 8.46 13.03 21.62
C ARG A 135 7.73 11.80 21.08
N VAL A 136 8.36 11.13 20.12
CA VAL A 136 7.94 9.80 19.71
C VAL A 136 8.53 8.81 20.69
N ARG A 137 7.69 8.00 21.34
CA ARG A 137 8.12 6.99 22.31
C ARG A 137 9.00 5.93 21.66
N ASP A 138 8.53 5.38 20.54
CA ASP A 138 9.21 4.34 19.78
C ASP A 138 9.75 4.91 18.47
N ALA A 139 11.02 5.32 18.49
CA ALA A 139 11.69 5.86 17.32
C ALA A 139 11.65 4.87 16.14
N CYS A 140 11.48 5.41 14.93
CA CYS A 140 11.58 4.61 13.72
C CYS A 140 12.96 3.95 13.63
N ALA A 141 13.01 2.64 13.36
CA ALA A 141 14.27 1.91 13.17
C ALA A 141 15.06 2.34 11.92
N HIS A 142 14.44 3.16 11.05
CA HIS A 142 14.99 3.61 9.79
C HIS A 142 14.96 5.14 9.68
N PRO A 143 15.57 5.89 10.63
CA PRO A 143 15.47 7.36 10.66
C PRO A 143 16.13 8.04 9.45
N ASN A 144 17.04 7.31 8.79
CA ASN A 144 17.77 7.77 7.61
C ASN A 144 17.22 7.21 6.30
N GLY A 145 16.02 6.60 6.33
CA GLY A 145 15.42 5.90 5.19
C GLY A 145 15.84 4.44 5.09
N ILE A 146 15.47 3.81 3.97
CA ILE A 146 15.67 2.38 3.72
C ILE A 146 16.48 2.25 2.43
N ILE A 147 17.60 1.53 2.50
CA ILE A 147 18.34 1.10 1.33
C ILE A 147 18.03 -0.37 1.12
N VAL A 148 17.58 -0.72 -0.09
CA VAL A 148 17.27 -2.10 -0.47
C VAL A 148 18.26 -2.54 -1.52
N THR A 149 18.84 -3.71 -1.33
CA THR A 149 19.73 -4.32 -2.31
C THR A 149 19.15 -5.64 -2.77
N THR A 150 18.94 -5.79 -4.07
CA THR A 150 18.47 -7.02 -4.71
C THR A 150 19.40 -7.44 -5.83
N GLU A 151 19.29 -8.69 -6.27
CA GLU A 151 20.04 -9.21 -7.41
C GLU A 151 19.09 -9.76 -8.47
N LEU A 152 19.42 -9.56 -9.74
CA LEU A 152 18.68 -10.07 -10.90
C LEU A 152 19.63 -10.85 -11.80
N ASN A 153 19.30 -12.12 -12.08
CA ASN A 153 20.03 -12.94 -13.03
C ASN A 153 19.57 -12.63 -14.47
N VAL A 154 20.50 -12.22 -15.34
CA VAL A 154 20.22 -11.81 -16.73
C VAL A 154 21.08 -12.63 -17.71
N PRO A 155 20.77 -13.93 -17.89
CA PRO A 155 21.50 -14.82 -18.78
C PRO A 155 21.37 -14.45 -20.26
N SER A 156 20.27 -13.83 -20.68
CA SER A 156 20.04 -13.44 -22.07
C SER A 156 20.98 -12.32 -22.55
N GLY A 157 21.59 -11.58 -21.62
CA GLY A 157 22.33 -10.36 -21.93
C GLY A 157 21.43 -9.22 -22.40
N VAL A 158 20.15 -9.24 -22.06
CA VAL A 158 19.19 -8.17 -22.39
C VAL A 158 18.38 -7.80 -21.16
N PHE A 159 18.42 -6.52 -20.78
CA PHE A 159 17.40 -5.95 -19.90
C PHE A 159 16.19 -5.55 -20.75
N ILE A 160 15.01 -5.97 -20.31
CA ILE A 160 13.74 -5.37 -20.72
C ILE A 160 13.36 -4.35 -19.66
N VAL A 161 13.35 -3.08 -20.03
CA VAL A 161 13.00 -1.96 -19.15
C VAL A 161 11.59 -1.53 -19.47
N GLY A 162 10.73 -1.46 -18.45
CA GLY A 162 9.38 -0.94 -18.56
C GLY A 162 8.94 -0.24 -17.28
N ASN A 163 7.70 0.23 -17.29
CA ASN A 163 7.14 1.02 -16.20
C ASN A 163 6.71 0.10 -15.05
N ASP A 164 5.76 -0.78 -15.33
CA ASP A 164 5.17 -1.65 -14.33
C ASP A 164 4.87 -3.01 -14.93
N PHE A 165 5.63 -4.02 -14.51
CA PHE A 165 5.37 -5.40 -14.89
C PHE A 165 4.60 -6.17 -13.81
N ARG A 166 4.18 -5.55 -12.69
CA ARG A 166 3.46 -6.27 -11.62
C ARG A 166 2.29 -7.14 -12.12
N PRO A 167 1.45 -6.73 -13.10
CA PRO A 167 0.38 -7.60 -13.60
C PRO A 167 0.85 -8.92 -14.23
N GLU A 168 2.11 -9.00 -14.64
CA GLU A 168 2.70 -10.15 -15.34
C GLU A 168 3.53 -11.06 -14.41
N PHE A 169 3.73 -10.60 -13.18
CA PHE A 169 4.45 -11.32 -12.15
C PHE A 169 3.49 -11.66 -11.04
N ASP A 170 3.19 -12.95 -10.93
CA ASP A 170 2.33 -13.55 -9.92
C ASP A 170 2.88 -13.34 -8.50
N LEU A 171 2.73 -12.12 -7.99
CA LEU A 171 2.98 -11.75 -6.61
C LEU A 171 1.63 -11.71 -5.91
N PHE A 172 1.20 -12.85 -5.40
CA PHE A 172 -0.09 -12.94 -4.73
C PHE A 172 -0.05 -12.23 -3.37
N GLY A 173 -1.02 -11.33 -3.17
CA GLY A 173 -1.07 -10.45 -2.01
C GLY A 173 -0.40 -9.10 -2.28
N SER A 174 -0.37 -8.23 -1.27
CA SER A 174 0.21 -6.90 -1.43
C SER A 174 0.84 -6.39 -0.14
N TYR A 175 1.81 -5.50 -0.31
CA TYR A 175 2.33 -4.70 0.79
C TYR A 175 1.70 -3.30 0.74
N ASP A 176 1.66 -2.62 1.87
CA ASP A 176 1.21 -1.22 1.93
C ASP A 176 2.23 -0.29 1.26
N ILE A 177 2.09 -0.12 -0.05
CA ILE A 177 2.95 0.74 -0.88
C ILE A 177 2.84 2.23 -0.55
N ASN A 178 1.96 2.64 0.38
CA ASN A 178 1.95 4.00 0.90
C ASN A 178 3.00 4.22 1.99
N THR A 179 3.72 3.16 2.39
CA THR A 179 4.83 3.21 3.33
C THR A 179 6.14 2.84 2.63
N GLU A 180 7.26 3.38 3.11
CA GLU A 180 8.58 3.06 2.53
C GLU A 180 8.96 1.60 2.76
N ILE A 181 8.68 1.05 3.94
CA ILE A 181 8.92 -0.36 4.22
C ILE A 181 8.06 -1.27 3.34
N GLY A 182 6.82 -0.88 3.04
CA GLY A 182 5.97 -1.63 2.13
C GLY A 182 6.53 -1.61 0.71
N CYS A 183 7.03 -0.46 0.25
CA CYS A 183 7.70 -0.38 -1.04
C CYS A 183 8.98 -1.20 -1.11
N ALA A 184 9.79 -1.17 -0.04
CA ALA A 184 10.99 -1.99 0.09
C ALA A 184 10.68 -3.49 -0.01
N ARG A 185 9.65 -3.94 0.72
CA ARG A 185 9.17 -5.33 0.66
C ARG A 185 8.64 -5.70 -0.71
N THR A 186 7.91 -4.81 -1.38
CA THR A 186 7.49 -5.02 -2.79
C THR A 186 8.70 -5.21 -3.69
N THR A 187 9.75 -4.39 -3.54
CA THR A 187 10.99 -4.52 -4.31
C THR A 187 11.68 -5.87 -4.08
N GLU A 188 11.82 -6.29 -2.83
CA GLU A 188 12.40 -7.59 -2.49
C GLU A 188 11.57 -8.75 -3.05
N ALA A 189 10.24 -8.66 -2.93
CA ALA A 189 9.35 -9.71 -3.38
C ALA A 189 9.31 -9.87 -4.90
N MET A 190 9.33 -8.75 -5.64
CA MET A 190 9.46 -8.76 -7.10
C MET A 190 10.81 -9.35 -7.55
N ALA A 191 11.89 -9.06 -6.83
CA ALA A 191 13.19 -9.64 -7.14
C ALA A 191 13.18 -11.18 -6.97
N ARG A 192 12.46 -11.71 -5.98
CA ARG A 192 12.32 -13.17 -5.76
C ARG A 192 11.63 -13.89 -6.93
N VAL A 193 10.82 -13.19 -7.71
CA VAL A 193 10.12 -13.73 -8.89
C VAL A 193 10.76 -13.31 -10.22
N GLY A 194 11.99 -12.79 -10.18
CA GLY A 194 12.79 -12.51 -11.37
C GLY A 194 12.58 -11.12 -11.96
N CYS A 195 12.12 -10.13 -11.19
CA CYS A 195 11.93 -8.76 -11.65
C CYS A 195 12.58 -7.75 -10.69
N ALA A 196 13.52 -6.95 -11.18
CA ALA A 196 14.01 -5.78 -10.44
C ALA A 196 12.97 -4.66 -10.56
N HIS A 197 12.25 -4.39 -9.48
CA HIS A 197 11.14 -3.44 -9.46
C HIS A 197 11.26 -2.51 -8.25
N ALA A 198 11.23 -1.20 -8.47
CA ALA A 198 11.27 -0.25 -7.35
C ALA A 198 10.59 1.06 -7.68
N TYR A 199 10.12 1.71 -6.62
CA TYR A 199 9.42 2.98 -6.71
C TYR A 199 10.40 4.10 -6.99
N VAL A 200 10.02 4.96 -7.93
CA VAL A 200 10.77 6.14 -8.38
C VAL A 200 9.93 7.41 -8.31
N GLY A 201 8.67 7.31 -7.90
CA GLY A 201 7.75 8.44 -7.83
C GLY A 201 7.36 8.97 -9.21
N ASN A 202 6.65 10.08 -9.24
CA ASN A 202 6.28 10.77 -10.48
C ASN A 202 7.44 11.61 -11.02
N THR A 203 8.57 10.97 -11.32
CA THR A 203 9.83 11.65 -11.67
C THR A 203 10.36 11.33 -13.06
N SER A 204 9.82 10.31 -13.73
CA SER A 204 10.17 9.94 -15.11
C SER A 204 11.66 9.67 -15.30
N PRO A 205 12.26 8.79 -14.50
CA PRO A 205 13.69 8.60 -14.56
C PRO A 205 14.11 7.93 -15.87
N TYR A 206 15.41 8.00 -16.15
CA TYR A 206 16.02 7.29 -17.25
C TYR A 206 17.05 6.28 -16.74
N VAL A 207 17.32 5.27 -17.56
CA VAL A 207 18.45 4.36 -17.36
C VAL A 207 19.66 4.91 -18.09
N TYR A 208 20.74 5.14 -17.34
CA TYR A 208 22.02 5.59 -17.87
C TYR A 208 23.06 4.49 -17.77
N ARG A 209 23.79 4.24 -18.85
CA ARG A 209 25.01 3.43 -18.82
C ARG A 209 26.18 4.32 -18.42
N THR A 210 26.75 4.05 -17.26
CA THR A 210 27.88 4.83 -16.69
C THR A 210 29.24 4.18 -16.95
N GLY A 211 29.25 2.90 -17.34
CA GLY A 211 30.45 2.13 -17.69
C GLY A 211 30.11 0.86 -18.48
N PRO A 212 31.09 -0.03 -18.74
CA PRO A 212 30.84 -1.26 -19.50
C PRO A 212 29.79 -2.18 -18.88
N THR A 213 29.75 -2.24 -17.55
CA THR A 213 28.90 -3.13 -16.76
C THR A 213 28.20 -2.41 -15.60
N THR A 214 28.17 -1.07 -15.63
CA THR A 214 27.57 -0.23 -14.59
C THR A 214 26.51 0.69 -15.18
N PHE A 215 25.42 0.84 -14.43
CA PHE A 215 24.25 1.64 -14.81
C PHE A 215 23.73 2.41 -13.61
N ILE A 216 22.89 3.41 -13.86
CA ILE A 216 22.08 4.06 -12.83
C ILE A 216 20.68 4.34 -13.37
N ILE A 217 19.70 4.38 -12.48
CA ILE A 217 18.36 4.91 -12.75
C ILE A 217 18.26 6.25 -12.04
N ALA A 218 18.05 7.32 -12.80
CA ALA A 218 18.10 8.67 -12.28
C ALA A 218 17.15 9.61 -13.00
N ARG A 219 16.62 10.59 -12.25
CA ARG A 219 15.96 11.77 -12.81
C ARG A 219 17.04 12.82 -13.11
N PRO A 220 17.03 13.49 -14.28
CA PRO A 220 17.87 14.66 -14.50
C PRO A 220 17.55 15.76 -13.51
N GLY A 221 18.55 16.55 -13.11
CA GLY A 221 18.31 17.82 -12.44
C GLY A 221 17.80 18.87 -13.43
N GLU A 222 17.51 20.07 -12.95
CA GLU A 222 17.09 21.21 -13.74
C GLU A 222 17.97 22.42 -13.42
N HIS A 223 18.65 22.96 -14.43
CA HIS A 223 19.51 24.11 -14.25
C HIS A 223 18.68 25.33 -13.82
N PRO A 224 18.97 25.96 -12.67
CA PRO A 224 18.06 26.92 -12.04
C PRO A 224 17.77 28.14 -12.91
N GLU A 225 18.74 28.60 -13.69
CA GLU A 225 18.56 29.79 -14.55
C GLU A 225 17.96 29.50 -15.92
N THR A 226 18.17 28.30 -16.46
CA THR A 226 17.85 28.02 -17.88
C THR A 226 16.72 27.01 -18.04
N GLY A 227 16.32 26.33 -16.97
CA GLY A 227 15.36 25.23 -17.00
C GLY A 227 15.83 24.02 -17.80
N ARG A 228 17.11 23.98 -18.22
CA ARG A 228 17.65 22.86 -19.00
C ARG A 228 17.93 21.66 -18.11
N GLU A 229 17.62 20.48 -18.61
CA GLU A 229 17.93 19.22 -17.90
C GLU A 229 19.44 19.07 -17.70
N VAL A 230 19.83 18.80 -16.45
CA VAL A 230 21.19 18.44 -16.04
C VAL A 230 21.22 16.92 -15.90
N HIS A 231 21.75 16.24 -16.92
CA HIS A 231 21.82 14.78 -16.91
C HIS A 231 23.00 14.25 -16.08
N PRO A 232 22.85 13.05 -15.47
CA PRO A 232 24.00 12.31 -14.94
C PRO A 232 25.06 12.04 -16.01
N LYS A 233 26.30 11.81 -15.57
CA LYS A 233 27.36 11.32 -16.46
C LYS A 233 26.99 9.92 -16.99
N GLY A 234 27.01 9.75 -18.31
CA GLY A 234 26.76 8.46 -18.96
C GLY A 234 25.86 8.61 -20.19
N ARG A 235 25.62 7.49 -20.88
CA ARG A 235 24.71 7.46 -22.04
C ARG A 235 23.33 6.97 -21.61
N ARG A 236 22.28 7.74 -21.90
CA ARG A 236 20.89 7.29 -21.77
C ARG A 236 20.66 6.07 -22.67
N VAL A 237 20.13 4.98 -22.11
CA VAL A 237 19.87 3.72 -22.83
C VAL A 237 18.43 3.23 -22.74
N ALA A 238 17.65 3.77 -21.79
CA ALA A 238 16.21 3.57 -21.72
C ALA A 238 15.54 4.72 -20.94
N GLN A 239 14.23 4.85 -21.09
CA GLN A 239 13.34 5.76 -20.38
C GLN A 239 12.30 4.96 -19.59
N ILE A 240 11.94 5.47 -18.41
CA ILE A 240 10.83 4.99 -17.61
C ILE A 240 9.77 6.12 -17.61
N ALA A 241 8.54 5.78 -18.00
CA ALA A 241 7.48 6.76 -18.19
C ALA A 241 6.95 7.35 -16.87
N THR A 242 6.42 8.57 -16.95
CA THR A 242 5.88 9.36 -15.83
C THR A 242 4.69 8.71 -15.12
N GLN A 243 3.92 7.90 -15.84
CA GLN A 243 2.54 7.58 -15.48
C GLN A 243 2.43 6.58 -14.34
N LEU A 244 3.49 5.80 -14.10
CA LEU A 244 3.51 4.76 -13.08
C LEU A 244 4.73 5.02 -12.22
N TRP A 245 4.53 5.18 -10.92
CA TRP A 245 5.56 5.61 -9.95
C TRP A 245 6.67 4.58 -9.68
N TRP A 246 6.82 3.61 -10.58
CA TRP A 246 7.69 2.45 -10.47
C TRP A 246 8.48 2.28 -11.77
N TYR A 247 9.59 1.55 -11.67
CA TYR A 247 10.22 0.94 -12.83
C TYR A 247 10.20 -0.58 -12.68
N SER A 248 10.31 -1.29 -13.79
CA SER A 248 10.48 -2.74 -13.83
C SER A 248 11.56 -3.13 -14.82
N ILE A 249 12.50 -3.98 -14.40
CA ILE A 249 13.56 -4.54 -15.23
C ILE A 249 13.59 -6.05 -15.06
N VAL A 250 13.55 -6.78 -16.18
CA VAL A 250 13.63 -8.23 -16.23
C VAL A 250 14.59 -8.68 -17.33
N ASP A 251 15.07 -9.93 -17.23
CA ASP A 251 15.77 -10.62 -18.30
C ASP A 251 14.92 -10.78 -19.58
N GLY A 252 15.55 -10.69 -20.74
CA GLY A 252 14.90 -10.79 -22.05
C GLY A 252 14.17 -12.11 -22.30
N ASP A 253 14.73 -13.22 -21.85
CA ASP A 253 14.12 -14.54 -22.08
C ASP A 253 12.95 -14.76 -21.11
N GLU A 254 13.07 -14.32 -19.86
CA GLU A 254 11.98 -14.39 -18.87
C GLU A 254 10.78 -13.54 -19.29
N PHE A 255 11.01 -12.32 -19.77
CA PHE A 255 9.95 -11.48 -20.31
C PHE A 255 9.24 -12.13 -21.51
N THR A 256 10.03 -12.72 -22.42
CA THR A 256 9.50 -13.41 -23.61
C THR A 256 8.66 -14.63 -23.22
N ARG A 257 9.12 -15.39 -22.22
CA ARG A 257 8.42 -16.57 -21.69
C ARG A 257 7.05 -16.25 -21.10
N ARG A 258 6.92 -15.09 -20.44
CA ARG A 258 5.65 -14.58 -19.89
C ARG A 258 4.73 -13.95 -20.94
N TRP A 259 5.24 -13.71 -22.15
CA TRP A 259 4.50 -13.21 -23.32
C TRP A 259 3.75 -11.91 -23.06
N CYS A 260 4.42 -10.95 -22.42
CA CYS A 260 3.87 -9.63 -22.10
C CYS A 260 3.79 -8.74 -23.36
N THR A 261 2.90 -9.07 -24.30
CA THR A 261 2.60 -8.20 -25.46
C THR A 261 1.71 -7.03 -25.01
N GLY A 262 2.01 -5.80 -25.47
CA GLY A 262 1.18 -4.62 -25.19
C GLY A 262 1.83 -3.58 -24.27
N TYR A 263 3.03 -3.85 -23.74
CA TYR A 263 3.79 -2.87 -22.96
C TYR A 263 4.70 -2.02 -23.87
N GLU A 264 4.76 -0.73 -23.57
CA GLU A 264 5.87 0.11 -24.01
C GLU A 264 7.10 -0.27 -23.20
N MET A 265 8.12 -0.79 -23.90
CA MET A 265 9.34 -1.30 -23.28
C MET A 265 10.56 -0.98 -24.14
N GLU A 266 11.70 -0.83 -23.47
CA GLU A 266 12.99 -0.64 -24.10
C GLU A 266 13.92 -1.82 -23.84
N ARG A 267 14.69 -2.19 -24.86
CA ARG A 267 15.63 -3.32 -24.80
C ARG A 267 17.06 -2.81 -24.69
N VAL A 268 17.72 -3.11 -23.58
CA VAL A 268 19.11 -2.70 -23.35
C VAL A 268 20.01 -3.93 -23.39
N ARG A 269 20.90 -4.00 -24.39
CA ARG A 269 21.92 -5.06 -24.45
C ARG A 269 22.96 -4.88 -23.35
N VAL A 270 23.19 -5.90 -22.55
CA VAL A 270 24.14 -5.90 -21.43
C VAL A 270 25.05 -7.14 -21.49
N LYS A 271 26.05 -7.19 -20.61
CA LYS A 271 26.87 -8.39 -20.45
C LYS A 271 26.01 -9.45 -19.72
N PRO A 272 25.88 -10.69 -20.22
CA PRO A 272 25.19 -11.73 -19.46
C PRO A 272 25.76 -11.88 -18.04
N GLY A 273 24.87 -11.98 -17.05
CA GLY A 273 25.26 -12.25 -15.67
C GLY A 273 24.27 -11.76 -14.63
N VAL A 274 24.70 -11.80 -13.38
CA VAL A 274 23.92 -11.31 -12.24
C VAL A 274 24.25 -9.85 -11.99
N TYR A 275 23.22 -9.03 -11.89
CA TYR A 275 23.30 -7.61 -11.60
C TYR A 275 22.73 -7.31 -10.22
N ARG A 276 23.46 -6.53 -9.42
CA ARG A 276 23.00 -5.99 -8.15
C ARG A 276 22.38 -4.62 -8.36
N PHE A 277 21.18 -4.47 -7.82
CA PHE A 277 20.41 -3.25 -7.77
C PHE A 277 20.44 -2.72 -6.35
N THR A 278 21.02 -1.53 -6.15
CA THR A 278 20.99 -0.85 -4.86
C THR A 278 20.08 0.37 -4.98
N HIS A 279 18.92 0.31 -4.32
CA HIS A 279 17.90 1.34 -4.37
C HIS A 279 18.07 2.28 -3.18
N PHE A 280 18.20 3.58 -3.46
CA PHE A 280 18.52 4.61 -2.47
C PHE A 280 17.30 5.40 -1.99
N ARG A 281 16.10 4.87 -2.20
CA ARG A 281 14.86 5.61 -2.00
C ARG A 281 14.75 6.11 -0.55
N HIS A 282 14.66 7.44 -0.40
CA HIS A 282 14.64 8.18 0.86
C HIS A 282 15.83 7.94 1.78
N SER A 283 16.96 7.43 1.26
CA SER A 283 18.22 7.55 2.00
C SER A 283 18.49 9.05 2.16
N ARG A 284 18.37 9.57 3.40
CA ARG A 284 18.64 10.99 3.68
C ARG A 284 20.07 11.38 3.29
N ALA A 285 20.95 10.40 3.16
CA ALA A 285 22.30 10.56 2.65
C ALA A 285 22.37 11.15 1.22
N GLN A 286 21.33 10.99 0.40
CA GLN A 286 21.24 11.61 -0.93
C GLN A 286 20.56 12.98 -0.94
N GLY A 287 20.03 13.45 0.20
CA GLY A 287 19.20 14.65 0.27
C GLY A 287 17.78 14.45 -0.30
N ASN A 288 16.91 15.44 -0.12
CA ASN A 288 15.65 15.48 -0.87
C ASN A 288 15.95 16.01 -2.28
N PRO A 289 15.44 15.38 -3.37
CA PRO A 289 15.58 15.95 -4.71
C PRO A 289 15.10 17.40 -4.82
N ASP A 290 14.15 17.81 -3.97
CA ASP A 290 13.65 19.19 -3.95
C ASP A 290 14.63 20.18 -3.28
N ASP A 291 15.59 19.70 -2.48
CA ASP A 291 16.61 20.55 -1.83
C ASP A 291 17.74 20.92 -2.81
N HIS A 292 17.98 20.06 -3.81
CA HIS A 292 19.03 20.22 -4.82
C HIS A 292 18.48 19.93 -6.22
N PRO A 293 17.47 20.70 -6.69
CA PRO A 293 16.79 20.44 -7.96
C PRO A 293 17.75 20.53 -9.16
N GLU A 294 18.89 21.20 -9.02
CA GLU A 294 19.91 21.34 -10.05
C GLU A 294 20.75 20.08 -10.27
N GLN A 295 20.67 19.11 -9.36
CA GLN A 295 21.48 17.89 -9.41
C GLN A 295 20.65 16.69 -9.87
N PRO A 296 21.23 15.77 -10.66
CA PRO A 296 20.56 14.52 -10.96
C PRO A 296 20.33 13.70 -9.70
N TYR A 297 19.11 13.20 -9.53
CA TYR A 297 18.74 12.36 -8.39
C TYR A 297 18.79 10.88 -8.77
N VAL A 298 19.62 10.10 -8.07
CA VAL A 298 19.89 8.68 -8.39
C VAL A 298 19.04 7.76 -7.53
N PHE A 299 18.00 7.17 -8.12
CA PHE A 299 17.14 6.22 -7.43
C PHE A 299 17.81 4.85 -7.23
N THR A 300 18.60 4.39 -8.21
CA THR A 300 19.16 3.04 -8.17
C THR A 300 20.51 2.94 -8.85
N ALA A 301 21.46 2.25 -8.21
CA ALA A 301 22.72 1.83 -8.80
C ALA A 301 22.66 0.39 -9.33
N ILE A 302 23.10 0.26 -10.58
CA ILE A 302 23.32 -0.87 -11.49
C ILE A 302 24.70 -1.49 -11.52
N GLU A 303 25.01 -2.66 -10.94
CA GLU A 303 26.35 -3.26 -11.12
C GLU A 303 26.34 -4.74 -11.47
N TRP A 304 27.13 -5.16 -12.46
CA TRP A 304 27.38 -6.57 -12.74
C TRP A 304 28.28 -7.17 -11.65
N VAL A 305 27.88 -8.29 -11.08
CA VAL A 305 28.58 -8.90 -9.93
C VAL A 305 29.30 -10.18 -10.32
N ARG A 306 28.63 -11.06 -11.08
CA ARG A 306 29.14 -12.40 -11.40
C ARG A 306 28.54 -12.94 -12.72
N PRO A 307 29.13 -14.01 -13.29
CA PRO A 307 28.52 -14.74 -14.42
C PRO A 307 27.09 -15.21 -14.10
N PRO A 308 26.28 -15.57 -15.12
CA PRO A 308 24.90 -15.96 -14.92
C PRO A 308 24.76 -17.15 -13.98
N ASP A 309 23.80 -17.08 -13.07
CA ASP A 309 23.38 -18.23 -12.26
C ASP A 309 22.53 -19.18 -13.15
N PRO A 310 22.33 -20.46 -12.76
CA PRO A 310 21.37 -21.33 -13.44
C PRO A 310 19.99 -20.69 -13.57
N VAL A 311 19.35 -20.87 -14.72
CA VAL A 311 18.00 -20.33 -14.97
C VAL A 311 17.00 -21.00 -14.03
N ARG A 312 16.24 -20.19 -13.30
CA ARG A 312 15.17 -20.62 -12.42
C ARG A 312 13.81 -20.47 -13.12
N ASP A 313 12.96 -21.48 -13.02
CA ASP A 313 11.59 -21.38 -13.52
C ASP A 313 10.66 -20.79 -12.45
N PHE A 314 10.59 -19.46 -12.40
CA PHE A 314 9.72 -18.76 -11.45
C PHE A 314 8.23 -19.10 -11.60
N LEU A 315 7.77 -19.48 -12.80
CA LEU A 315 6.36 -19.85 -13.00
C LEU A 315 6.09 -21.27 -12.48
N ALA A 316 7.05 -22.19 -12.59
CA ALA A 316 6.93 -23.50 -11.94
C ALA A 316 6.86 -23.36 -10.43
N ASP A 317 7.69 -22.48 -9.83
CA ASP A 317 7.67 -22.27 -8.39
C ASP A 317 6.33 -21.74 -7.89
N VAL A 318 5.78 -20.72 -8.56
CA VAL A 318 4.44 -20.21 -8.26
C VAL A 318 3.40 -21.32 -8.42
N ARG A 319 3.40 -22.03 -9.57
CA ARG A 319 2.47 -23.15 -9.82
C ARG A 319 2.64 -24.33 -8.86
N SER A 320 3.74 -24.41 -8.12
CA SER A 320 3.93 -25.45 -7.11
C SER A 320 3.29 -25.11 -5.76
N GLN A 321 2.95 -23.85 -5.51
CA GLN A 321 2.32 -23.42 -4.27
C GLN A 321 0.92 -24.01 -4.15
N ASN A 322 0.53 -24.48 -2.96
CA ASN A 322 -0.79 -25.08 -2.76
C ASN A 322 -1.24 -24.98 -1.30
N PHE A 323 -1.53 -23.76 -0.85
CA PHE A 323 -1.91 -23.54 0.54
C PHE A 323 -3.28 -24.12 0.89
N THR A 324 -3.40 -24.70 2.08
CA THR A 324 -4.68 -25.16 2.62
C THR A 324 -5.50 -23.99 3.16
N ALA A 325 -6.82 -24.14 3.22
CA ALA A 325 -7.70 -23.12 3.79
C ALA A 325 -7.37 -22.85 5.27
N GLY A 326 -6.93 -23.87 6.01
CA GLY A 326 -6.53 -23.73 7.42
C GLY A 326 -5.24 -22.92 7.59
N GLN A 327 -4.29 -23.02 6.65
CA GLN A 327 -3.07 -22.19 6.65
C GLN A 327 -3.41 -20.72 6.38
N VAL A 328 -4.22 -20.47 5.35
CA VAL A 328 -4.63 -19.10 5.00
C VAL A 328 -5.42 -18.45 6.14
N ILE A 329 -6.36 -19.16 6.75
CA ILE A 329 -7.08 -18.65 7.92
C ILE A 329 -6.11 -18.36 9.07
N ALA A 330 -5.22 -19.29 9.42
CA ALA A 330 -4.26 -19.08 10.50
C ALA A 330 -3.40 -17.83 10.28
N ASP A 331 -2.98 -17.60 9.04
CA ASP A 331 -2.24 -16.41 8.66
C ASP A 331 -3.08 -15.13 8.78
N MET A 332 -4.34 -15.14 8.33
CA MET A 332 -5.27 -14.00 8.49
C MET A 332 -5.50 -13.65 9.97
N LEU A 333 -5.71 -14.66 10.83
CA LEU A 333 -5.87 -14.45 12.28
C LEU A 333 -4.62 -13.80 12.90
N ARG A 334 -3.44 -14.22 12.45
CA ARG A 334 -2.15 -13.69 12.91
C ARG A 334 -1.91 -12.26 12.44
N GLN A 335 -2.23 -11.96 11.17
CA GLN A 335 -1.98 -10.65 10.58
C GLN A 335 -2.97 -9.58 11.02
N PHE A 336 -4.24 -9.97 11.20
CA PHE A 336 -5.33 -9.05 11.50
C PHE A 336 -6.05 -9.43 12.80
N PRO A 337 -5.33 -9.48 13.94
CA PRO A 337 -5.91 -9.94 15.20
C PRO A 337 -7.09 -9.09 15.66
N THR A 338 -7.10 -7.79 15.34
CA THR A 338 -8.21 -6.88 15.67
C THR A 338 -9.47 -7.11 14.84
N ILE A 339 -9.35 -7.73 13.66
CA ILE A 339 -10.49 -8.07 12.80
C ILE A 339 -11.05 -9.45 13.20
N TYR A 340 -10.15 -10.38 13.54
CA TYR A 340 -10.46 -11.78 13.75
C TYR A 340 -10.22 -12.27 15.19
N ASP A 341 -10.57 -11.47 16.20
CA ASP A 341 -10.54 -11.88 17.61
C ASP A 341 -11.78 -12.69 18.07
N GLY A 342 -11.68 -13.31 19.24
CA GLY A 342 -12.84 -13.91 19.89
C GLY A 342 -13.31 -15.27 19.33
N PRO A 343 -14.47 -15.77 19.80
CA PRO A 343 -14.85 -17.18 19.65
C PRO A 343 -15.18 -17.60 18.21
N ASP A 344 -15.58 -16.66 17.36
CA ASP A 344 -16.02 -16.92 15.98
C ASP A 344 -14.97 -16.47 14.93
N ALA A 345 -13.72 -16.25 15.35
CA ALA A 345 -12.62 -15.78 14.52
C ALA A 345 -12.45 -16.55 13.19
N VAL A 346 -12.43 -17.89 13.26
CA VAL A 346 -12.30 -18.77 12.09
C VAL A 346 -13.48 -18.63 11.13
N GLN A 347 -14.69 -18.44 11.66
CA GLN A 347 -15.87 -18.21 10.84
C GLN A 347 -15.79 -16.86 10.11
N ARG A 348 -15.36 -15.78 10.79
CA ARG A 348 -15.22 -14.47 10.16
C ARG A 348 -14.16 -14.45 9.07
N ALA A 349 -13.04 -15.16 9.26
CA ALA A 349 -12.03 -15.34 8.23
C ALA A 349 -12.61 -16.09 7.00
N ALA A 350 -13.31 -17.20 7.23
CA ALA A 350 -13.97 -17.95 6.16
C ALA A 350 -15.03 -17.12 5.41
N ASN A 351 -15.80 -16.31 6.14
CA ASN A 351 -16.78 -15.37 5.60
C ASN A 351 -16.10 -14.36 4.64
N HIS A 352 -15.04 -13.69 5.09
CA HIS A 352 -14.31 -12.74 4.25
C HIS A 352 -13.67 -13.42 3.02
N MET A 353 -13.17 -14.65 3.14
CA MET A 353 -12.55 -15.35 2.02
C MET A 353 -13.55 -15.80 0.95
N LEU A 354 -14.73 -16.28 1.36
CA LEU A 354 -15.65 -16.99 0.46
C LEU A 354 -16.93 -16.22 0.11
N CYS A 355 -17.46 -15.43 1.04
CA CYS A 355 -18.73 -14.74 0.90
C CYS A 355 -18.57 -13.31 0.37
N ALA A 356 -17.53 -12.57 0.80
CA ALA A 356 -17.30 -11.18 0.39
C ALA A 356 -16.11 -11.05 -0.56
N ILE A 357 -16.31 -10.62 -1.83
CA ILE A 357 -15.32 -10.24 -2.88
C ILE A 357 -13.93 -10.94 -2.75
N GLY A 358 -13.88 -12.23 -2.40
CA GLY A 358 -12.61 -12.92 -2.08
C GLY A 358 -11.70 -12.20 -1.06
N GLY A 359 -12.22 -11.38 -0.16
CA GLY A 359 -11.45 -10.54 0.76
C GLY A 359 -10.57 -9.49 0.08
N GLY A 360 -10.80 -9.19 -1.21
CA GLY A 360 -9.93 -8.35 -2.03
C GLY A 360 -8.61 -9.02 -2.43
N GLY A 361 -8.48 -10.34 -2.24
CA GLY A 361 -7.28 -11.09 -2.59
C GLY A 361 -7.39 -11.77 -3.95
N ASP A 362 -6.22 -12.02 -4.56
CA ASP A 362 -6.13 -12.75 -5.81
C ASP A 362 -6.24 -14.26 -5.58
N TRP A 363 -6.93 -14.93 -6.50
CA TRP A 363 -7.07 -16.38 -6.49
C TRP A 363 -5.96 -17.03 -7.30
N HIS A 364 -5.19 -17.87 -6.62
CA HIS A 364 -4.15 -18.66 -7.25
C HIS A 364 -4.76 -19.70 -8.20
N PRO A 365 -4.13 -20.02 -9.34
CA PRO A 365 -4.60 -21.05 -10.27
C PRO A 365 -4.83 -22.44 -9.65
N ASN A 366 -4.08 -22.76 -8.58
CA ASN A 366 -4.26 -24.00 -7.82
C ASN A 366 -5.45 -23.97 -6.85
N GLY A 367 -6.18 -22.85 -6.76
CA GLY A 367 -7.47 -22.77 -6.08
C GLY A 367 -7.42 -22.45 -4.59
N PHE A 368 -6.55 -21.52 -4.22
CA PHE A 368 -6.55 -20.88 -2.90
C PHE A 368 -6.48 -19.37 -3.10
N VAL A 369 -6.89 -18.61 -2.08
CA VAL A 369 -6.69 -17.15 -2.04
C VAL A 369 -5.42 -16.84 -1.27
N GLN A 370 -4.65 -15.86 -1.72
CA GLN A 370 -3.43 -15.43 -1.05
C GLN A 370 -3.39 -13.92 -0.89
N TYR A 371 -3.32 -13.48 0.37
CA TYR A 371 -3.20 -12.08 0.76
C TYR A 371 -1.78 -11.73 1.20
N ASN A 372 -1.01 -12.76 1.58
CA ASN A 372 0.32 -12.63 2.12
C ASN A 372 1.36 -13.14 1.12
N PRO A 373 2.13 -12.25 0.48
CA PRO A 373 3.21 -12.64 -0.43
C PRO A 373 4.38 -13.36 0.27
N ASP A 374 4.45 -13.31 1.61
CA ASP A 374 5.49 -13.93 2.43
C ASP A 374 5.00 -15.19 3.17
N MET A 375 3.85 -15.76 2.80
CA MET A 375 3.35 -16.96 3.48
C MET A 375 4.27 -18.15 3.19
N ASP A 376 4.79 -18.77 4.25
CA ASP A 376 5.62 -19.97 4.17
C ASP A 376 4.77 -21.17 3.73
N PRO A 377 5.18 -21.98 2.72
CA PRO A 377 4.55 -23.26 2.38
C PRO A 377 4.28 -24.16 3.58
N GLU A 378 5.14 -24.11 4.59
CA GLU A 378 5.05 -24.88 5.84
C GLU A 378 4.38 -24.09 6.98
N ALA A 379 3.69 -22.98 6.67
CA ALA A 379 2.96 -22.19 7.66
C ALA A 379 1.98 -23.08 8.44
N PRO A 380 1.79 -22.81 9.75
CA PRO A 380 0.90 -23.60 10.57
C PRO A 380 -0.55 -23.51 10.08
N SER A 381 -1.27 -24.63 10.18
CA SER A 381 -2.68 -24.71 9.81
C SER A 381 -3.56 -24.70 11.05
N VAL A 382 -4.66 -23.94 11.03
CA VAL A 382 -5.69 -24.01 12.08
C VAL A 382 -6.72 -25.08 11.74
N ARG A 383 -7.22 -25.77 12.77
CA ARG A 383 -8.36 -26.67 12.62
C ARG A 383 -9.62 -25.85 12.37
N ILE A 384 -10.23 -26.05 11.20
CA ILE A 384 -11.52 -25.43 10.85
C ILE A 384 -12.64 -26.23 11.54
N PRO A 385 -13.45 -25.61 12.43
CA PRO A 385 -14.56 -26.30 13.08
C PRO A 385 -15.71 -26.52 12.10
N LYS A 386 -16.60 -27.47 12.40
CA LYS A 386 -17.89 -27.55 11.72
C LYS A 386 -18.74 -26.36 12.15
N PHE A 387 -19.22 -25.58 11.20
CA PHE A 387 -20.12 -24.47 11.50
C PHE A 387 -21.52 -25.04 11.78
N ALA A 388 -21.93 -25.02 13.05
CA ALA A 388 -23.09 -25.78 13.55
C ALA A 388 -24.13 -24.92 14.29
N LYS A 389 -24.11 -23.60 14.06
CA LYS A 389 -25.08 -22.63 14.58
C LYS A 389 -25.32 -21.56 13.51
N GLN A 390 -26.27 -20.68 13.74
CA GLN A 390 -26.42 -19.48 12.92
C GLN A 390 -25.19 -18.57 13.11
N TYR A 391 -24.72 -17.95 12.03
CA TYR A 391 -23.66 -16.95 12.06
C TYR A 391 -24.05 -15.77 11.17
N ARG A 392 -23.41 -14.62 11.39
CA ARG A 392 -23.42 -13.52 10.44
C ARG A 392 -22.50 -13.86 9.26
N TRP A 393 -23.12 -14.09 8.10
CA TRP A 393 -22.46 -14.25 6.81
C TRP A 393 -22.73 -13.02 5.96
N ASP A 394 -21.76 -12.59 5.15
CA ASP A 394 -21.99 -11.55 4.16
C ASP A 394 -22.97 -12.05 3.09
N PRO A 395 -23.78 -11.15 2.50
CA PRO A 395 -24.69 -11.50 1.42
C PRO A 395 -23.93 -12.14 0.25
N LEU A 396 -24.39 -13.33 -0.16
CA LEU A 396 -23.87 -13.99 -1.34
C LEU A 396 -24.27 -13.22 -2.60
N SER A 397 -23.33 -13.09 -3.51
CA SER A 397 -23.49 -12.42 -4.80
C SER A 397 -22.88 -13.28 -5.90
N GLU A 398 -23.64 -13.50 -6.97
CA GLU A 398 -23.18 -14.25 -8.14
C GLU A 398 -21.92 -13.62 -8.78
N GLU A 399 -21.78 -12.29 -8.74
CA GLU A 399 -20.66 -11.58 -9.35
C GLU A 399 -19.40 -11.57 -8.46
N TYR A 400 -19.59 -11.49 -7.14
CA TYR A 400 -18.50 -11.14 -6.24
C TYR A 400 -18.12 -12.24 -5.25
N SER A 401 -19.05 -13.11 -4.84
CA SER A 401 -18.73 -14.15 -3.86
C SER A 401 -17.90 -15.24 -4.50
N ALA A 402 -16.74 -15.52 -3.90
CA ALA A 402 -15.84 -16.54 -4.43
C ALA A 402 -16.49 -17.92 -4.47
N VAL A 403 -17.36 -18.23 -3.51
CA VAL A 403 -18.10 -19.49 -3.49
C VAL A 403 -19.10 -19.63 -4.64
N CYS A 404 -19.76 -18.54 -5.06
CA CYS A 404 -20.67 -18.54 -6.20
C CYS A 404 -19.90 -18.76 -7.51
N ARG A 405 -18.83 -17.98 -7.71
CA ARG A 405 -17.95 -18.11 -8.87
C ARG A 405 -17.32 -19.49 -8.96
N ALA A 406 -16.89 -20.08 -7.83
CA ALA A 406 -16.35 -21.43 -7.80
C ALA A 406 -17.39 -22.51 -8.12
N ALA A 407 -18.65 -22.30 -7.73
CA ALA A 407 -19.78 -23.17 -8.06
C ALA A 407 -20.25 -23.06 -9.52
N GLY A 408 -19.67 -22.12 -10.30
CA GLY A 408 -20.10 -21.83 -11.66
C GLY A 408 -21.43 -21.07 -11.72
N ILE A 409 -21.68 -20.21 -10.73
CA ILE A 409 -22.86 -19.35 -10.67
C ILE A 409 -22.39 -17.89 -10.83
N GLY A 410 -23.00 -17.17 -11.77
CA GLY A 410 -22.64 -15.79 -12.11
C GLY A 410 -21.75 -15.66 -13.35
N GLY A 411 -21.06 -14.52 -13.45
CA GLY A 411 -20.17 -14.18 -14.57
C GLY A 411 -18.77 -14.81 -14.47
N GLU A 412 -18.17 -15.06 -15.64
CA GLU A 412 -16.77 -15.50 -15.78
C GLU A 412 -15.77 -14.42 -15.31
N PRO A 413 -14.54 -14.78 -14.89
CA PRO A 413 -13.98 -16.14 -14.90
C PRO A 413 -14.36 -16.98 -13.66
N ARG A 414 -14.57 -18.27 -13.86
CA ARG A 414 -14.70 -19.26 -12.77
C ARG A 414 -13.44 -19.31 -11.90
N ILE A 415 -13.61 -19.39 -10.58
CA ILE A 415 -12.51 -19.55 -9.62
C ILE A 415 -12.26 -21.05 -9.35
N PRO A 416 -11.04 -21.57 -9.56
CA PRO A 416 -10.70 -22.93 -9.13
C PRO A 416 -10.62 -22.99 -7.59
N LEU A 417 -10.95 -24.14 -6.99
CA LEU A 417 -10.72 -24.40 -5.57
C LEU A 417 -9.92 -25.69 -5.39
N ASN A 418 -8.90 -25.67 -4.52
CA ASN A 418 -8.23 -26.88 -4.08
C ASN A 418 -9.11 -27.67 -3.09
N PRO A 419 -8.79 -28.95 -2.79
CA PRO A 419 -9.62 -29.79 -1.93
C PRO A 419 -9.92 -29.19 -0.55
N SER A 420 -8.96 -28.48 0.05
CA SER A 420 -9.16 -27.85 1.37
C SER A 420 -10.15 -26.69 1.31
N PHE A 421 -10.08 -25.88 0.25
CA PHE A 421 -11.01 -24.78 0.01
C PHE A 421 -12.41 -25.27 -0.39
N VAL A 422 -12.51 -26.36 -1.16
CA VAL A 422 -13.81 -27.02 -1.43
C VAL A 422 -14.46 -27.49 -0.13
N ALA A 423 -13.69 -28.11 0.77
CA ALA A 423 -14.20 -28.56 2.07
C ALA A 423 -14.67 -27.39 2.93
N LEU A 424 -13.93 -26.27 2.97
CA LEU A 424 -14.34 -25.06 3.67
C LEU A 424 -15.64 -24.48 3.06
N ALA A 425 -15.71 -24.36 1.74
CA ALA A 425 -16.89 -23.84 1.05
C ALA A 425 -18.15 -24.67 1.35
N ARG A 426 -18.05 -26.01 1.28
CA ARG A 426 -19.15 -26.90 1.67
C ARG A 426 -19.57 -26.71 3.13
N ASN A 427 -18.61 -26.55 4.05
CA ASN A 427 -18.91 -26.32 5.46
C ASN A 427 -19.67 -25.00 5.68
N VAL A 428 -19.25 -23.91 5.03
CA VAL A 428 -19.95 -22.61 5.06
C VAL A 428 -21.36 -22.72 4.48
N LEU A 429 -21.51 -23.25 3.27
CA LEU A 429 -22.81 -23.33 2.61
C LEU A 429 -23.78 -24.27 3.33
N THR A 430 -23.30 -25.42 3.82
CA THR A 430 -24.12 -26.35 4.62
C THR A 430 -24.61 -25.68 5.90
N CYS A 431 -23.78 -24.82 6.50
CA CYS A 431 -24.18 -24.04 7.66
C CYS A 431 -25.31 -23.06 7.31
N ILE A 432 -25.17 -22.31 6.22
CA ILE A 432 -26.20 -21.37 5.75
C ILE A 432 -27.51 -22.12 5.46
N VAL A 433 -27.46 -23.22 4.71
CA VAL A 433 -28.68 -23.98 4.36
C VAL A 433 -29.36 -24.59 5.59
N ARG A 434 -28.58 -25.11 6.55
CA ARG A 434 -29.14 -25.82 7.71
C ARG A 434 -29.60 -24.90 8.84
N TYR A 435 -28.88 -23.82 9.10
CA TYR A 435 -29.10 -22.96 10.27
C TYR A 435 -29.51 -21.54 9.91
N GLY A 436 -29.45 -21.17 8.63
CA GLY A 436 -29.67 -19.82 8.15
C GLY A 436 -28.49 -18.87 8.43
N THR A 437 -28.68 -17.62 8.04
CA THR A 437 -27.79 -16.49 8.30
C THR A 437 -28.42 -15.58 9.36
N GLU A 438 -27.62 -15.05 10.30
CA GLU A 438 -28.11 -14.02 11.22
C GLU A 438 -28.52 -12.78 10.43
N PRO A 439 -29.75 -12.26 10.62
CA PRO A 439 -30.22 -11.12 9.84
C PRO A 439 -29.33 -9.89 10.08
N GLN A 440 -28.99 -9.18 9.01
CA GLN A 440 -28.43 -7.83 9.11
C GLN A 440 -29.58 -6.83 9.34
N ASP A 441 -29.28 -5.70 9.99
CA ASP A 441 -30.30 -4.72 10.38
C ASP A 441 -31.19 -4.33 9.19
N GLY A 442 -32.50 -4.60 9.31
CA GLY A 442 -33.50 -4.27 8.29
C GLY A 442 -33.72 -5.32 7.20
N GLN A 443 -32.99 -6.44 7.17
CA GLN A 443 -33.25 -7.52 6.21
C GLN A 443 -34.44 -8.40 6.66
N ARG A 444 -35.34 -8.71 5.72
CA ARG A 444 -36.43 -9.68 5.92
C ARG A 444 -36.07 -11.01 5.24
N GLY A 445 -36.08 -12.10 6.02
CA GLY A 445 -35.71 -13.43 5.53
C GLY A 445 -34.21 -13.65 5.45
N ASP A 446 -33.80 -14.82 4.96
CA ASP A 446 -32.39 -15.15 4.72
C ASP A 446 -32.02 -14.86 3.26
N PRO A 447 -31.20 -13.82 2.98
CA PRO A 447 -30.83 -13.47 1.62
C PRO A 447 -29.93 -14.52 0.96
N ASN A 448 -29.29 -15.40 1.75
CA ASN A 448 -28.28 -16.33 1.26
C ASN A 448 -28.83 -17.71 0.94
N LEU A 449 -29.96 -18.12 1.54
CA LEU A 449 -30.43 -19.51 1.53
C LEU A 449 -30.51 -20.10 0.11
N LYS A 450 -31.25 -19.44 -0.79
CA LYS A 450 -31.44 -19.93 -2.16
C LYS A 450 -30.13 -20.04 -2.93
N LEU A 451 -29.27 -19.02 -2.81
CA LEU A 451 -28.00 -19.00 -3.54
C LEU A 451 -27.01 -20.01 -2.94
N ALA A 452 -27.06 -20.26 -1.63
CA ALA A 452 -26.25 -21.27 -0.97
C ALA A 452 -26.62 -22.69 -1.41
N GLU A 453 -27.92 -23.01 -1.56
CA GLU A 453 -28.39 -24.28 -2.11
C GLU A 453 -27.87 -24.50 -3.55
N GLN A 454 -27.97 -23.46 -4.38
CA GLN A 454 -27.43 -23.51 -5.75
C GLN A 454 -25.92 -23.71 -5.75
N CYS A 455 -25.18 -23.00 -4.88
CA CYS A 455 -23.74 -23.13 -4.77
C CYS A 455 -23.33 -24.55 -4.35
N LEU A 456 -24.04 -25.16 -3.39
CA LEU A 456 -23.77 -26.55 -3.00
C LEU A 456 -23.93 -27.51 -4.17
N ALA A 457 -25.05 -27.41 -4.89
CA ALA A 457 -25.29 -28.25 -6.07
C ALA A 457 -24.22 -28.02 -7.16
N GLY A 458 -23.80 -26.78 -7.37
CA GLY A 458 -22.72 -26.43 -8.30
C GLY A 458 -21.37 -27.02 -7.90
N LEU A 459 -21.00 -26.90 -6.61
CA LEU A 459 -19.77 -27.48 -6.08
C LEU A 459 -19.78 -29.00 -6.11
N ASP A 460 -20.91 -29.66 -5.82
CA ASP A 460 -21.01 -31.13 -5.86
C ASP A 460 -20.86 -31.67 -7.28
N ARG A 461 -21.37 -30.94 -8.28
CA ARG A 461 -21.17 -31.26 -9.69
C ARG A 461 -19.72 -31.06 -10.14
N LEU A 462 -19.08 -29.97 -9.72
CA LEU A 462 -17.74 -29.58 -10.21
C LEU A 462 -16.60 -30.25 -9.44
N TYR A 463 -16.82 -30.57 -8.17
CA TYR A 463 -15.82 -31.13 -7.25
C TYR A 463 -16.42 -32.35 -6.52
N PRO A 464 -16.76 -33.44 -7.24
CA PRO A 464 -17.37 -34.62 -6.63
C PRO A 464 -16.47 -35.15 -5.51
N ALA A 465 -17.09 -35.61 -4.42
CA ALA A 465 -16.33 -36.23 -3.34
C ALA A 465 -15.55 -37.44 -3.90
N THR A 466 -14.23 -37.44 -3.74
CA THR A 466 -13.44 -38.66 -3.97
C THR A 466 -13.89 -39.68 -2.93
N SER A 467 -14.49 -40.76 -3.42
CA SER A 467 -15.05 -41.85 -2.61
C SER A 467 -13.96 -42.69 -1.96
#